data_AF-A0A498R870-F1
#
_entry.id   AF-A0A498R870-F1
#
_cell.length_a   1.000
_cell.length_b   1.000
_cell.length_c   1.000
_cell.angle_alpha   90.00
_cell.angle_beta   90.00
_cell.angle_gamma   90.00
#
_symmetry.space_group_name_H-M   'P 1'
#
loop_
_entity.id
_entity.type
_entity.pdbx_description
1 polymer ?
#
loop_
_entity_poly.entity_id
_entity_poly.type
_entity_poly.pdbx_seq_one_letter_code
_entity_poly.pdbx_strand_id
1 'polypeptide(L)'
;MPSIRQRKKYTVNITPRAEADLERLTDWWLFEKQNPSIAEKIHNSFWDKAITLQDRAQLYRIPWDTHPELADLDYHLFTFNPKFHAVMLYRIDEVINTVHIQFVCDSRENNILSEMIEEAKKTKILKL
;
A
#
# COMPACT_ATOMS: atom_id res chain seq x y z
N MET A 1 33.83 -8.29 13.97
CA MET A 1 33.07 -7.04 13.74
C MET A 1 31.86 -7.39 12.88
N PRO A 2 30.61 -7.18 13.32
CA PRO A 2 29.47 -7.42 12.45
C PRO A 2 29.50 -6.38 11.32
N SER A 3 29.45 -6.84 10.06
CA SER A 3 29.34 -5.93 8.91
C SER A 3 28.06 -5.12 9.06
N ILE A 4 28.19 -3.79 9.15
CA ILE A 4 27.03 -2.90 9.06
C ILE A 4 26.52 -3.07 7.63
N ARG A 5 25.53 -3.96 7.42
CA ARG A 5 24.81 -4.03 6.15
C ARG A 5 24.19 -2.65 5.95
N GLN A 6 24.74 -1.85 5.05
CA GLN A 6 24.14 -0.58 4.65
C GLN A 6 22.72 -0.90 4.19
N ARG A 7 21.72 -0.36 4.91
CA ARG A 7 20.33 -0.55 4.54
C ARG A 7 20.08 0.21 3.25
N LYS A 8 19.59 -0.51 2.25
CA LYS A 8 19.22 0.06 0.95
C LYS A 8 18.06 1.03 1.20
N LYS A 9 18.23 2.28 0.76
CA LYS A 9 17.20 3.32 0.88
C LYS A 9 16.38 3.35 -0.41
N TYR A 10 15.07 3.29 -0.28
CA TYR A 10 14.13 3.33 -1.39
C TYR A 10 13.46 4.69 -1.48
N THR A 11 13.22 5.14 -2.71
CA THR A 11 12.27 6.22 -2.97
C THR A 11 10.86 5.65 -2.82
N VAL A 12 9.93 6.41 -2.25
CA VAL A 12 8.52 6.02 -2.20
C VAL A 12 7.75 6.87 -3.19
N ASN A 13 7.13 6.21 -4.16
CA ASN A 13 6.27 6.82 -5.14
C ASN A 13 4.83 6.42 -4.84
N ILE A 14 3.97 7.40 -4.62
CA ILE A 14 2.54 7.20 -4.45
C ILE A 14 1.91 7.43 -5.82
N THR A 15 1.23 6.43 -6.37
CA THR A 15 0.59 6.59 -7.67
C THR A 15 -0.59 7.57 -7.58
N PRO A 16 -0.97 8.24 -8.68
CA PRO A 16 -2.18 9.07 -8.70
C PRO A 16 -3.44 8.32 -8.25
N ARG A 17 -3.50 7.00 -8.53
CA ARG A 17 -4.60 6.15 -8.06
C ARG A 17 -4.59 5.99 -6.55
N ALA A 18 -3.43 5.70 -5.94
CA ALA A 18 -3.31 5.57 -4.49
C ALA A 18 -3.62 6.90 -3.76
N GLU A 19 -3.26 8.04 -4.35
CA GLU A 19 -3.62 9.36 -3.81
C GLU A 19 -5.14 9.55 -3.81
N ALA A 20 -5.80 9.33 -4.95
CA ALA A 20 -7.26 9.44 -5.06
C ALA A 20 -8.00 8.45 -4.15
N ASP A 21 -7.46 7.25 -4.00
CA ASP A 21 -7.98 6.22 -3.10
C ASP A 21 -7.91 6.65 -1.62
N LEU A 22 -6.77 7.24 -1.20
CA LEU A 22 -6.59 7.77 0.14
C LEU A 22 -7.54 8.93 0.41
N GLU A 23 -7.64 9.87 -0.53
CA GLU A 23 -8.55 11.02 -0.46
C GLU A 23 -10.00 10.56 -0.31
N ARG A 24 -10.47 9.64 -1.17
CA ARG A 24 -11.82 9.06 -1.07
C ARG A 24 -12.08 8.43 0.29
N LEU A 25 -11.12 7.67 0.81
CA LEU A 25 -11.24 7.03 2.13
C LEU A 25 -11.33 8.08 3.24
N THR A 26 -10.48 9.11 3.22
CA THR A 26 -10.50 10.16 4.25
C THR A 26 -11.73 11.05 4.16
N ASP A 27 -12.19 11.35 2.95
CA ASP A 27 -13.36 12.18 2.68
C ASP A 27 -14.66 11.50 3.15
N TRP A 28 -14.77 10.19 2.96
CA TRP A 28 -15.89 9.44 3.52
C TRP A 28 -15.97 9.58 5.04
N TRP A 29 -14.83 9.51 5.74
CA TRP A 29 -14.81 9.73 7.18
C TRP A 29 -15.08 11.19 7.57
N LEU A 30 -14.60 12.14 6.78
CA LEU A 30 -14.74 13.57 7.04
C LEU A 30 -16.17 14.07 6.81
N PHE A 31 -16.77 13.74 5.66
CA PHE A 31 -18.04 14.30 5.21
C PHE A 31 -19.22 13.38 5.52
N GLU A 32 -19.14 12.10 5.15
CA GLU A 32 -20.27 11.16 5.31
C GLU A 32 -20.43 10.72 6.77
N LYS A 33 -19.31 10.49 7.46
CA LYS A 33 -19.31 10.11 8.89
C LYS A 33 -19.15 11.28 9.84
N GLN A 34 -18.87 12.48 9.31
CA GLN A 34 -18.68 13.70 10.11
C GLN A 34 -17.67 13.50 11.25
N ASN A 35 -16.61 12.72 11.00
CA ASN A 35 -15.63 12.34 12.00
C ASN A 35 -14.20 12.71 11.56
N PRO A 36 -13.84 14.00 11.64
CA PRO A 36 -12.53 14.49 11.21
C PRO A 36 -11.36 13.83 11.95
N SER A 37 -11.55 13.44 13.22
CA SER A 37 -10.49 12.78 14.00
C SER A 37 -10.09 11.42 13.41
N ILE A 38 -11.03 10.68 12.81
CA ILE A 38 -10.72 9.40 12.17
C ILE A 38 -10.03 9.63 10.82
N ALA A 39 -10.53 10.57 10.02
CA ALA A 39 -9.90 10.95 8.75
C ALA A 39 -8.43 11.34 8.95
N GLU A 40 -8.14 12.20 9.93
CA GLU A 40 -6.78 12.60 10.27
C GLU A 40 -5.91 11.41 10.71
N LYS A 41 -6.44 10.51 11.55
CA LYS A 41 -5.70 9.32 11.99
C LYS A 41 -5.35 8.39 10.84
N ILE A 42 -6.25 8.21 9.87
CA ILE A 42 -5.99 7.40 8.69
C ILE A 42 -4.90 8.06 7.85
N HIS A 43 -5.06 9.35 7.54
CA HIS A 43 -4.08 10.12 6.75
C HIS A 43 -2.68 10.08 7.37
N ASN A 44 -2.55 10.37 8.67
CA ASN A 44 -1.25 10.36 9.36
C ASN A 44 -0.64 8.96 9.39
N SER A 45 -1.46 7.92 9.64
CA SER A 45 -0.99 6.54 9.62
C SER A 45 -0.47 6.12 8.23
N PHE A 46 -1.09 6.60 7.15
CA PHE A 46 -0.63 6.34 5.79
C PHE A 46 0.79 6.89 5.58
N TRP A 47 1.00 8.17 5.88
CA TRP A 47 2.29 8.84 5.67
C TRP A 47 3.41 8.28 6.56
N ASP A 48 3.12 7.97 7.82
CA ASP A 48 4.09 7.33 8.73
C ASP A 48 4.59 5.99 8.16
N LYS A 49 3.69 5.21 7.56
CA LYS A 49 4.03 3.92 6.95
C LYS A 49 4.73 4.09 5.61
N ALA A 50 4.32 5.05 4.79
CA ALA A 50 5.03 5.41 3.57
C ALA A 50 6.49 5.79 3.87
N ILE A 51 6.76 6.60 4.90
CA ILE A 51 8.12 6.93 5.34
C ILE A 51 8.88 5.69 5.78
N THR A 52 8.25 4.79 6.55
CA THR A 52 8.86 3.54 7.00
C THR A 52 9.32 2.66 5.83
N LEU A 53 8.58 2.65 4.72
CA LEU A 53 8.91 1.86 3.53
C LEU A 53 10.18 2.34 2.82
N GLN A 54 10.60 3.60 3.00
CA GLN A 54 11.88 4.09 2.48
C GLN A 54 13.07 3.31 3.03
N ASP A 55 13.01 2.93 4.31
CA ASP A 55 14.10 2.20 4.98
C ASP A 55 13.84 0.69 5.06
N ARG A 56 12.58 0.26 4.93
CA ARG A 56 12.16 -1.13 5.14
C ARG A 56 11.09 -1.56 4.13
N ALA A 57 11.41 -1.45 2.84
CA ALA A 57 10.49 -1.79 1.75
C ALA A 57 9.88 -3.20 1.87
N GLN A 58 10.69 -4.20 2.26
CA GLN A 58 10.25 -5.61 2.35
C GLN A 58 9.56 -5.97 3.68
N LEU A 59 9.23 -4.98 4.53
CA LEU A 59 8.74 -5.22 5.90
C LEU A 59 7.40 -5.96 5.93
N TYR A 60 6.50 -5.67 5.01
CA TYR A 60 5.15 -6.21 5.01
C TYR A 60 4.95 -7.08 3.79
N ARG A 61 5.17 -8.39 3.94
CA ARG A 61 4.89 -9.36 2.87
C ARG A 61 3.49 -9.93 3.02
N ILE A 62 2.83 -10.17 1.89
CA ILE A 62 1.61 -10.98 1.85
C ILE A 62 2.03 -12.43 2.15
N PRO A 63 1.40 -13.10 3.12
CA PRO A 63 1.52 -14.54 3.22
C PRO A 63 0.94 -15.15 1.94
N TRP A 64 1.69 -16.02 1.27
CA TRP A 64 1.27 -16.68 0.02
C TRP A 64 -0.12 -17.32 0.13
N ASP A 65 -0.50 -17.75 1.34
CA ASP A 65 -1.75 -18.44 1.62
C ASP A 65 -2.98 -17.52 1.63
N THR A 66 -2.81 -16.19 1.79
CA THR A 66 -3.95 -15.25 1.92
C THR A 66 -4.38 -14.68 0.57
N HIS A 67 -3.41 -14.30 -0.28
CA HIS A 67 -3.66 -13.78 -1.62
C HIS A 67 -2.57 -14.26 -2.59
N PRO A 68 -2.62 -15.53 -3.03
CA PRO A 68 -1.56 -16.14 -3.85
C PRO A 68 -1.36 -15.36 -5.17
N GLU A 69 -2.45 -14.87 -5.75
CA GLU A 69 -2.41 -14.09 -6.99
C GLU A 69 -1.60 -12.80 -6.86
N LEU A 70 -1.62 -12.13 -5.71
CA LEU A 70 -0.82 -10.92 -5.49
C LEU A 70 0.64 -11.28 -5.18
N ALA A 71 0.87 -12.39 -4.49
CA ALA A 71 2.21 -12.88 -4.19
C ALA A 71 2.97 -13.27 -5.48
N ASP A 72 2.31 -13.93 -6.43
CA ASP A 72 2.84 -14.26 -7.77
C ASP A 72 3.22 -13.02 -8.61
N LEU A 73 2.63 -11.88 -8.27
CA LEU A 73 2.85 -10.59 -8.93
C LEU A 73 3.89 -9.73 -8.18
N ASP A 74 4.52 -10.26 -7.12
CA ASP A 74 5.47 -9.58 -6.24
C ASP A 74 4.90 -8.32 -5.58
N TYR A 75 3.61 -8.38 -5.22
CA TYR A 75 2.94 -7.34 -4.47
C TYR A 75 2.99 -7.58 -2.97
N HIS A 76 2.86 -6.47 -2.25
CA HIS A 76 2.84 -6.38 -0.82
C HIS A 76 1.53 -5.71 -0.38
N LEU A 77 0.80 -6.33 0.55
CA LEU A 77 -0.44 -5.82 1.12
C LEU A 77 -0.24 -5.63 2.62
N PHE A 78 -0.64 -4.46 3.13
CA PHE A 78 -0.43 -4.14 4.53
C PHE A 78 -1.56 -3.29 5.10
N THR A 79 -2.02 -3.64 6.30
CA THR A 79 -2.96 -2.84 7.08
C THR A 79 -2.24 -1.74 7.85
N PHE A 80 -2.18 -0.55 7.25
CA PHE A 80 -1.50 0.60 7.85
C PHE A 80 -2.28 1.25 8.99
N ASN A 81 -3.61 1.05 9.03
CA ASN A 81 -4.42 1.42 10.19
C ASN A 81 -5.38 0.27 10.56
N PRO A 82 -4.97 -0.64 11.46
CA PRO A 82 -5.79 -1.80 11.84
C PRO A 82 -7.12 -1.44 12.48
N LYS A 83 -7.17 -0.34 13.23
CA LYS A 83 -8.38 0.11 13.94
C LYS A 83 -9.50 0.50 12.98
N PHE A 84 -9.14 1.00 11.80
CA PHE A 84 -10.09 1.45 10.77
C PHE A 84 -9.99 0.62 9.49
N HIS A 85 -9.38 -0.57 9.58
CA HIS A 85 -9.29 -1.54 8.48
C HIS A 85 -8.64 -1.00 7.19
N ALA A 86 -7.87 0.09 7.28
CA ALA A 86 -7.26 0.73 6.12
C ALA A 86 -6.00 -0.03 5.69
N VAL A 87 -5.96 -0.42 4.42
CA VAL A 87 -4.90 -1.21 3.80
C VAL A 87 -4.29 -0.48 2.61
N MET A 88 -3.01 -0.74 2.38
CA MET A 88 -2.28 -0.28 1.21
C MET A 88 -1.68 -1.47 0.46
N LEU A 89 -1.72 -1.41 -0.86
CA LEU A 89 -1.03 -2.34 -1.73
C LEU A 89 0.13 -1.63 -2.41
N TYR A 90 1.31 -2.23 -2.35
CA TYR A 90 2.51 -1.67 -2.94
C TYR A 90 3.35 -2.76 -3.62
N ARG A 91 4.27 -2.35 -4.48
CA ARG A 91 5.31 -3.21 -5.06
C ARG A 91 6.67 -2.56 -4.92
N ILE A 92 7.72 -3.37 -5.01
CA ILE A 92 9.10 -2.89 -4.94
C ILE A 92 9.71 -3.04 -6.33
N ASP A 93 10.18 -1.93 -6.90
CA ASP A 93 11.03 -1.96 -8.09
C ASP A 93 12.49 -1.90 -7.64
N GLU A 94 13.14 -3.06 -7.64
CA GLU A 94 14.53 -3.22 -7.22
C GLU A 94 15.54 -2.63 -8.23
N VAL A 95 15.12 -2.38 -9.48
CA VAL A 95 15.98 -1.82 -10.54
C VAL A 95 16.18 -0.32 -10.31
N ILE A 96 15.09 0.38 -10.00
CA ILE A 96 15.10 1.84 -9.73
C ILE A 96 15.02 2.19 -8.24
N ASN A 97 15.16 1.20 -7.35
CA ASN A 97 15.11 1.35 -5.90
C ASN A 97 13.87 2.14 -5.43
N THR A 98 12.70 1.82 -5.98
CA THR A 98 11.46 2.56 -5.71
C THR A 98 10.36 1.65 -5.20
N VAL A 99 9.72 2.04 -4.11
CA VAL A 99 8.47 1.45 -3.64
C VAL A 99 7.32 2.20 -4.29
N HIS A 100 6.48 1.49 -5.03
CA HIS A 100 5.28 2.07 -5.63
C HIS A 100 4.06 1.67 -4.82
N ILE A 101 3.47 2.62 -4.09
CA ILE A 101 2.17 2.44 -3.47
C ILE A 101 1.12 2.61 -4.56
N GLN A 102 0.40 1.54 -4.87
CA GLN A 102 -0.51 1.51 -6.02
C GLN A 102 -1.97 1.78 -5.64
N PHE A 103 -2.38 1.33 -4.47
CA PHE A 103 -3.78 1.44 -4.03
C PHE A 103 -3.88 1.59 -2.52
N VAL A 104 -4.99 2.21 -2.10
CA VAL A 104 -5.39 2.37 -0.70
C VAL A 104 -6.88 2.03 -0.59
N CYS A 105 -7.28 1.27 0.42
CA CYS A 105 -8.71 1.01 0.62
C CYS A 105 -9.03 0.64 2.06
N ASP A 106 -10.33 0.58 2.36
CA ASP A 106 -10.82 -0.16 3.52
C ASP A 106 -10.90 -1.64 3.13
N SER A 107 -10.21 -2.51 3.88
CA SER A 107 -10.19 -3.96 3.62
C SER A 107 -11.55 -4.64 3.72
N ARG A 108 -12.57 -3.97 4.25
CA ARG A 108 -13.95 -4.45 4.25
C ARG A 108 -14.66 -4.22 2.91
N GLU A 109 -14.11 -3.36 2.05
CA GLU A 109 -14.59 -3.11 0.70
C GLU A 109 -13.99 -4.12 -0.30
N ASN A 110 -14.55 -5.35 -0.33
CA ASN A 110 -14.09 -6.46 -1.18
C ASN A 110 -13.99 -6.13 -2.69
N ASN A 111 -14.80 -5.18 -3.17
CA ASN A 111 -14.80 -4.79 -4.58
C ASN A 111 -13.46 -4.20 -5.01
N ILE A 112 -12.84 -3.39 -4.13
CA ILE A 112 -11.60 -2.68 -4.47
C ILE A 112 -10.44 -3.65 -4.51
N LEU A 113 -10.38 -4.61 -3.59
CA LEU A 113 -9.36 -5.65 -3.62
C LEU A 113 -9.43 -6.50 -4.90
N SER A 114 -10.64 -6.77 -5.39
CA SER A 114 -10.86 -7.50 -6.65
C SER A 114 -10.42 -6.67 -7.86
N GLU A 115 -10.76 -5.38 -7.90
CA GLU A 115 -10.29 -4.44 -8.94
C GLU A 115 -8.75 -4.33 -8.94
N MET A 116 -8.13 -4.28 -7.76
CA MET A 116 -6.69 -4.21 -7.59
C MET A 116 -5.98 -5.43 -8.18
N ILE A 117 -6.52 -6.64 -7.95
CA ILE A 117 -5.98 -7.88 -8.50
C ILE A 117 -6.09 -7.88 -10.03
N GLU A 118 -7.22 -7.45 -10.58
CA GLU A 118 -7.42 -7.38 -12.03
C GLU A 118 -6.51 -6.34 -12.71
N GLU A 119 -6.33 -5.16 -12.10
CA GLU A 119 -5.38 -4.16 -12.61
C GLU A 119 -3.92 -4.62 -12.51
N ALA A 120 -3.55 -5.30 -11.42
CA ALA A 120 -2.22 -5.87 -11.26
C ALA A 120 -1.91 -6.93 -12.35
N LYS A 121 -2.89 -7.80 -12.67
CA LYS A 121 -2.78 -8.78 -13.77
C LYS A 121 -2.57 -8.09 -15.12
N LYS A 122 -3.37 -7.08 -15.46
CA LYS A 122 -3.24 -6.31 -16.72
C LYS A 122 -1.85 -5.67 -16.84
N THR A 123 -1.33 -5.13 -15.74
CA THR A 123 -0.03 -4.46 -15.72
C THR A 123 1.14 -5.43 -15.94
N LYS A 124 1.04 -6.68 -15.48
CA LYS A 124 2.07 -7.71 -15.75
C LYS A 124 2.03 -8.21 -17.19
N ILE A 125 0.82 -8.35 -17.77
CA ILE A 125 0.66 -8.74 -19.17
C ILE A 125 1.26 -7.71 -20.12
N LEU A 126 1.15 -6.41 -19.82
CA LEU A 126 1.74 -5.33 -20.63
C LEU A 126 3.27 -5.22 -20.52
N LYS A 127 3.90 -5.92 -19.57
CA LYS A 127 5.36 -5.93 -19.36
C LYS A 127 6.04 -7.21 -19.88
N LEU A 128 5.28 -8.17 -20.43
CA LEU A 128 5.74 -9.40 -21.09
C LEU A 128 5.63 -9.26 -22.60
#